data_AF-A0A968ZVC4-F1
#
_entry.id   AF-A0A968ZVC4-F1
#
_cell.length_a   1.000
_cell.length_b   1.000
_cell.length_c   1.000
_cell.angle_alpha   90.00
_cell.angle_beta   90.00
_cell.angle_gamma   90.00
#
_symmetry.space_group_name_H-M   'P 1'
#
loop_
_entity.id
_entity.type
_entity.pdbx_description
1 polymer ?
#
loop_
_entity_poly.entity_id
_entity_poly.type
_entity_poly.pdbx_seq_one_letter_code
_entity_poly.pdbx_strand_id
1 'polypeptide(L)'
;MPISMRFVSVSEASPSTAVEVLAQSNDERVTPFQLREFAAMVRGKPVISETLRTWRKRIGVQADAEGFYTMDDLRLLGRYLEALAAGRTTTQFLNQEYGTNA
;
A
#
# COMPACT_ATOMS: atom_id res chain seq x y z
N MET A 1 -19.25 6.57 -1.76
CA MET A 1 -18.53 7.75 -2.30
C MET A 1 -17.31 7.25 -3.07
N PRO A 2 -16.84 7.94 -4.14
CA PRO A 2 -15.62 7.55 -4.84
C PRO A 2 -14.37 8.06 -4.10
N ILE A 3 -13.44 7.16 -3.78
CA ILE A 3 -12.10 7.50 -3.28
C ILE A 3 -11.36 8.28 -4.38
N SER A 4 -10.93 9.51 -4.08
CA SER A 4 -10.08 10.31 -4.98
C SER A 4 -8.60 10.15 -4.59
N MET A 5 -7.77 9.72 -5.54
CA MET A 5 -6.31 9.68 -5.42
C MET A 5 -5.70 10.67 -6.42
N ARG A 6 -4.76 11.53 -5.97
CA ARG A 6 -4.07 12.51 -6.83
C ARG A 6 -2.55 12.41 -6.64
N PHE A 7 -1.81 12.57 -7.74
CA PHE A 7 -0.36 12.77 -7.67
C PHE A 7 -0.09 14.23 -7.31
N VAL A 8 0.66 14.46 -6.23
CA VAL A 8 1.15 15.79 -5.86
C VAL A 8 2.60 15.87 -6.33
N SER A 9 2.89 16.77 -7.29
CA SER A 9 4.26 17.07 -7.69
C SER A 9 4.94 17.86 -6.56
N VAL A 10 5.70 17.17 -5.71
CA VAL A 10 6.57 17.81 -4.72
C VAL A 10 7.92 18.06 -5.39
N SER A 11 8.43 19.29 -5.27
CA SER A 11 9.64 19.82 -5.92
C SER A 11 10.89 18.93 -5.84
N GLU A 12 11.78 19.12 -6.81
CA GLU A 12 12.95 18.33 -7.28
C GLU A 12 13.95 17.72 -6.26
N ALA A 13 13.74 17.82 -4.95
CA ALA A 13 14.69 17.30 -3.95
C ALA A 13 14.28 15.96 -3.30
N SER A 14 13.10 15.42 -3.61
CA SER A 14 12.59 14.20 -2.98
C SER A 14 12.27 13.12 -4.01
N PRO A 15 12.64 11.84 -3.79
CA PRO A 15 12.40 10.77 -4.75
C PRO A 15 10.91 10.67 -5.08
N SER A 16 10.61 10.83 -6.37
CA SER A 16 9.31 11.16 -6.98
C SER A 16 8.24 10.07 -6.95
N THR A 17 8.11 9.30 -5.88
CA THR A 17 7.13 8.19 -5.81
C THR A 17 6.38 8.13 -4.48
N ALA A 18 5.97 9.27 -3.93
CA ALA A 18 5.10 9.30 -2.77
C ALA A 18 3.64 9.33 -3.22
N VAL A 19 2.92 8.20 -3.07
CA VAL A 19 1.46 8.17 -3.25
C VAL A 19 0.82 8.53 -1.91
N GLU A 20 0.37 9.78 -1.77
CA GLU A 20 -0.39 10.22 -0.60
C GLU A 20 -1.85 9.76 -0.72
N VAL A 21 -2.28 8.93 0.23
CA VAL A 21 -3.67 8.47 0.35
C VAL A 21 -4.45 9.47 1.21
N LEU A 22 -5.19 10.38 0.54
CA LEU A 22 -5.83 11.57 1.16
C LEU A 22 -7.17 11.31 1.86
N ALA A 23 -7.61 10.06 2.01
CA ALA A 23 -8.88 9.76 2.67
C ALA A 23 -8.71 9.76 4.20
N GLN A 24 -9.49 10.64 4.87
CA GLN A 24 -9.52 10.82 6.32
C GLN A 24 -10.55 9.90 7.03
N SER A 25 -11.25 9.03 6.33
CA SER A 25 -12.34 8.25 6.93
C SER A 25 -11.88 6.85 7.37
N ASN A 26 -11.96 6.59 8.67
CA ASN A 26 -11.68 5.28 9.28
C ASN A 26 -12.65 4.17 8.80
N ASP A 27 -13.76 4.52 8.16
CA ASP A 27 -14.79 3.59 7.68
C ASP A 27 -14.76 3.36 6.15
N GLU A 28 -13.74 3.87 5.44
CA GLU A 28 -13.72 3.72 3.98
C GLU A 28 -13.26 2.31 3.58
N ARG A 29 -14.24 1.49 3.20
CA ARG A 29 -14.04 0.14 2.68
C ARG A 29 -13.37 0.19 1.32
N VAL A 30 -12.26 -0.53 1.19
CA VAL A 30 -11.52 -0.65 -0.05
C VAL A 30 -11.73 -2.00 -0.70
N THR A 31 -12.17 -1.98 -1.96
CA THR A 31 -12.43 -3.20 -2.73
C THR A 31 -11.11 -3.88 -3.14
N PRO A 32 -11.12 -5.20 -3.41
CA PRO A 32 -9.98 -5.90 -4.00
C PRO A 32 -9.47 -5.27 -5.31
N PHE A 33 -10.39 -4.70 -6.09
CA PHE A 33 -10.06 -3.97 -7.32
C PHE A 33 -9.26 -2.69 -7.02
N GLN A 34 -9.76 -1.84 -6.12
CA GLN A 34 -9.07 -0.61 -5.72
C GLN A 34 -7.69 -0.89 -5.09
N LEU A 35 -7.58 -1.94 -4.28
CA LEU A 35 -6.29 -2.36 -3.72
C LEU A 35 -5.28 -2.75 -4.81
N ARG A 36 -5.75 -3.42 -5.88
CA ARG A 36 -4.91 -3.80 -7.02
C ARG A 36 -4.51 -2.61 -7.87
N GLU A 37 -5.44 -1.69 -8.14
CA GLU A 37 -5.17 -0.43 -8.84
C GLU A 37 -4.13 0.39 -8.06
N PHE A 38 -4.29 0.52 -6.75
CA PHE A 38 -3.33 1.18 -5.88
C PHE A 38 -1.92 0.55 -6.00
N ALA A 39 -1.82 -0.78 -5.90
CA ALA A 39 -0.55 -1.47 -6.04
C ALA A 39 0.10 -1.26 -7.43
N ALA A 40 -0.71 -1.22 -8.50
CA ALA A 40 -0.25 -0.95 -9.85
C ALA A 40 0.27 0.48 -10.00
N MET A 41 -0.42 1.46 -9.41
CA MET A 41 0.01 2.86 -9.37
C MET A 41 1.35 3.02 -8.66
N VAL A 42 1.50 2.48 -7.44
CA VAL A 42 2.76 2.56 -6.67
C VAL A 42 3.92 1.89 -7.41
N ARG A 43 3.65 0.78 -8.11
CA ARG A 43 4.67 0.03 -8.87
C ARG A 43 4.96 0.61 -10.26
N GLY A 44 4.16 1.54 -10.76
CA GLY A 44 4.22 2.05 -12.13
C GLY A 44 3.98 0.99 -13.21
N LYS A 45 3.40 -0.17 -12.86
CA LYS A 45 3.14 -1.27 -13.81
C LYS A 45 2.01 -2.17 -13.34
N PRO A 46 1.34 -2.89 -14.26
CA PRO A 46 0.28 -3.83 -13.91
C PRO A 46 0.75 -4.87 -12.90
N VAL A 47 -0.04 -5.08 -11.84
CA VAL A 47 0.18 -6.11 -10.84
C VAL A 47 -0.80 -7.25 -11.08
N ILE A 48 -0.31 -8.49 -11.17
CA ILE A 48 -1.18 -9.67 -11.25
C ILE A 48 -1.72 -10.05 -9.87
N SER A 49 -2.92 -10.63 -9.84
CA SER A 49 -3.64 -10.93 -8.60
C SER A 49 -2.85 -11.83 -7.63
N GLU A 50 -2.07 -12.78 -8.16
CA GLU A 50 -1.27 -13.71 -7.35
C GLU A 50 -0.07 -13.03 -6.68
N THR A 51 0.57 -12.10 -7.37
CA THR A 51 1.64 -11.27 -6.78
C THR A 51 1.09 -10.41 -5.65
N LEU A 52 -0.06 -9.75 -5.87
CA LEU A 52 -0.72 -8.97 -4.82
C LEU A 52 -1.10 -9.84 -3.62
N ARG A 53 -1.65 -11.04 -3.87
CA ARG A 53 -1.96 -12.01 -2.80
C ARG A 53 -0.72 -12.38 -1.99
N THR A 54 0.42 -12.61 -2.66
CA THR A 54 1.69 -12.94 -2.00
C THR A 54 2.18 -11.80 -1.12
N TRP A 55 2.15 -10.57 -1.62
CA TRP A 55 2.54 -9.39 -0.85
C TRP A 55 1.66 -9.20 0.39
N ARG A 56 0.32 -9.24 0.22
CA ARG A 56 -0.62 -9.11 1.35
C ARG A 56 -0.37 -10.13 2.44
N LYS A 57 -0.18 -11.40 2.09
CA LYS A 57 0.13 -12.47 3.05
C LYS A 57 1.40 -12.19 3.85
N ARG A 58 2.44 -11.64 3.21
CA ARG A 58 3.72 -11.35 3.85
C ARG A 58 3.63 -10.25 4.91
N ILE A 59 2.72 -9.29 4.73
CA ILE A 59 2.54 -8.14 5.63
C ILE A 59 1.29 -8.26 6.50
N GLY A 60 0.63 -9.41 6.52
CA GLY A 60 -0.55 -9.64 7.36
C GLY A 60 -1.84 -8.94 6.92
N VAL A 61 -1.88 -8.35 5.72
CA VAL A 61 -3.09 -7.67 5.18
C VAL A 61 -4.13 -8.70 4.76
N GLN A 62 -5.28 -8.68 5.42
CA GLN A 62 -6.40 -9.58 5.15
C GLN A 62 -7.67 -8.78 4.88
N ALA A 63 -8.53 -9.33 4.03
CA ALA A 63 -9.85 -8.76 3.83
C ALA A 63 -10.73 -9.11 5.04
N ASP A 64 -11.69 -8.24 5.35
CA ASP A 64 -12.75 -8.52 6.31
C ASP A 64 -13.69 -9.64 5.83
N ALA A 65 -14.68 -9.97 6.65
CA ALA A 65 -15.65 -11.04 6.36
C ALA A 65 -16.47 -10.77 5.07
N GLU A 66 -16.58 -9.52 4.64
CA GLU A 66 -17.30 -9.11 3.44
C GLU A 66 -16.37 -9.00 2.22
N GLY A 67 -15.06 -9.18 2.40
CA GLY A 67 -14.06 -9.14 1.33
C GLY A 67 -13.46 -7.76 1.05
N PHE A 68 -13.66 -6.79 1.95
CA PHE A 68 -13.08 -5.45 1.85
C PHE A 68 -11.80 -5.30 2.67
N TYR A 69 -10.99 -4.31 2.32
CA TYR A 69 -9.79 -3.90 3.03
C TYR A 69 -10.01 -2.53 3.66
N THR A 70 -9.17 -2.19 4.62
CA THR A 70 -9.16 -0.88 5.27
C THR A 70 -8.22 0.08 4.57
N MET A 71 -8.35 1.37 4.88
CA MET A 71 -7.38 2.38 4.47
C MET A 71 -5.98 2.13 5.05
N ASP A 72 -5.90 1.53 6.24
CA ASP A 72 -4.63 1.16 6.86
C ASP A 72 -3.94 0.00 6.15
N ASP A 73 -4.71 -0.96 5.63
CA ASP A 73 -4.18 -2.00 4.75
C ASP A 73 -3.55 -1.40 3.48
N LEU A 74 -4.16 -0.35 2.91
CA LEU A 74 -3.61 0.36 1.76
C LEU A 74 -2.31 1.09 2.11
N ARG A 75 -2.29 1.80 3.24
CA ARG A 75 -1.10 2.53 3.70
C ARG A 75 0.05 1.56 3.98
N LEU A 76 -0.22 0.44 4.65
CA LEU A 76 0.78 -0.59 4.94
C LEU A 76 1.30 -1.24 3.64
N LEU A 77 0.41 -1.56 2.70
CA LEU A 77 0.79 -2.07 1.39
C LEU A 77 1.64 -1.04 0.62
N GLY A 78 1.30 0.24 0.66
CA GLY A 78 2.05 1.33 0.02
C GLY A 78 3.49 1.39 0.53
N ARG A 79 3.67 1.52 1.85
CA ARG A 79 5.00 1.53 2.49
C ARG A 79 5.81 0.28 2.19
N TYR A 80 5.15 -0.89 2.15
CA TYR A 80 5.81 -2.14 1.78
C TYR A 80 6.31 -2.13 0.32
N LEU A 81 5.50 -1.66 -0.63
CA LEU A 81 5.88 -1.60 -2.03
C LEU A 81 7.01 -0.58 -2.28
N GLU A 82 6.97 0.56 -1.59
CA GLU A 82 8.05 1.54 -1.58
C GLU A 82 9.34 0.94 -0.97
N ALA A 83 9.24 0.18 0.12
CA ALA A 83 10.37 -0.53 0.70
C ALA A 83 11.02 -1.50 -0.29
N LEU A 84 10.20 -2.28 -1.00
CA LEU A 84 10.69 -3.19 -2.05
C LEU A 84 11.33 -2.43 -3.21
N ALA A 85 10.78 -1.28 -3.61
CA ALA A 85 11.35 -0.44 -4.67
C ALA A 85 12.71 0.16 -4.26
N ALA A 86 12.88 0.47 -2.97
CA ALA A 86 14.15 0.92 -2.39
C ALA A 86 15.17 -0.22 -2.15
N GLY A 87 14.88 -1.45 -2.60
CA GLY A 87 15.78 -2.61 -2.45
C GLY A 87 15.76 -3.28 -1.07
N ARG A 88 14.83 -2.90 -0.19
CA ARG A 88 14.70 -3.53 1.13
C ARG A 88 14.04 -4.91 1.03
N THR A 89 14.43 -5.81 1.93
CA THR A 89 13.78 -7.13 2.04
C THR A 89 12.48 -7.05 2.84
N THR A 90 11.62 -8.05 2.68
CA THR A 90 10.39 -8.15 3.49
C THR A 90 10.71 -8.23 4.99
N THR A 91 11.75 -8.95 5.39
CA THR A 91 12.16 -9.05 6.79
C THR A 91 12.61 -7.70 7.35
N GLN A 92 13.38 -6.91 6.58
CA GLN A 92 13.78 -5.57 7.00
C GLN A 92 12.59 -4.65 7.20
N PHE A 93 11.59 -4.72 6.31
CA PHE A 93 10.35 -3.97 6.46
C PHE A 93 9.57 -4.39 7.71
N LEU A 94 9.35 -5.69 7.91
CA LEU A 94 8.60 -6.20 9.06
C LEU A 94 9.28 -5.89 10.40
N ASN A 95 10.62 -5.95 10.45
CA ASN A 95 11.37 -5.57 11.64
C ASN A 95 11.24 -4.08 11.96
N GLN A 96 11.05 -3.21 10.96
CA GLN A 96 10.80 -1.79 11.18
C GLN A 96 9.35 -1.54 11.64
N GLU A 97 8.36 -2.23 11.04
CA GLU A 97 6.94 -2.01 11.36
C GLU A 97 6.51 -2.68 12.68
N TYR A 98 7.13 -3.80 13.07
CA TYR A 98 6.72 -4.63 14.21
C TYR A 98 7.84 -4.97 15.20
N GLY A 99 9.09 -4.61 14.88
CA GLY A 99 10.21 -4.86 15.78
C GLY A 99 10.13 -3.96 17.02
N THR A 100 10.38 -4.55 18.19
CA THR A 100 10.16 -4.01 19.54
C THR A 100 11.08 -2.82 19.94
N ASN A 101 11.43 -1.93 19.01
CA ASN A 101 12.11 -0.66 19.32
C ASN A 101 11.59 0.46 18.41
N ALA A 102 10.36 0.92 18.69
CA ALA A 102 9.88 2.25 18.36
C ALA A 102 9.49 2.95 19.66
#